data_AF-A0A6A3Y1U5-F1
#
_entry.id   AF-A0A6A3Y1U5-F1
#
_cell.length_a   1.000
_cell.length_b   1.000
_cell.length_c   1.000
_cell.angle_alpha   90.00
_cell.angle_beta   90.00
_cell.angle_gamma   90.00
#
_symmetry.space_group_name_H-M   'P 1'
#
loop_
_entity.id
_entity.type
_entity.pdbx_description
1 polymer ?
#
loop_
_entity_poly.entity_id
_entity_poly.type
_entity_poly.pdbx_seq_one_letter_code
_entity_poly.pdbx_strand_id
1 'polypeptide(L)'
;MSTYVVQGLAYFATHPRLWLTTLCPLLLTLVMAIASVVVLFSVALVPQAEGLEDAGVAKWLSWLLSVMLVLVEIFLVTLIYNLVIMGCYQDKIFEQVMVARGFKDMLEDEERHASCARACRSCCRVSLWLRLVLLIVTLPLNLLPIVGSVIYAWLNGTILAWEYHLLYFEFKNFSYGQQKAFINEHKVQYSSFGMQALLMEMIPGVGSLFVFTNAVGAALFAAHLEEEERERGALQGGLQAGGVQPSWDQHNSDANAYGNGYAPSGGIV
;
A
#
# COMPACT_ATOMS: atom_id res chain seq x y z
N MET A 1 -16.98 -2.21 -12.78
CA MET A 1 -16.31 -2.97 -11.70
C MET A 1 -14.82 -2.96 -12.01
N SER A 2 -13.95 -2.65 -11.04
CA SER A 2 -12.50 -2.73 -11.30
C SER A 2 -12.12 -4.18 -11.58
N THR A 3 -11.42 -4.44 -12.67
CA THR A 3 -10.90 -5.78 -13.02
C THR A 3 -9.41 -5.91 -12.71
N TYR A 4 -8.84 -4.94 -11.99
CA TYR A 4 -7.40 -4.82 -11.71
C TYR A 4 -6.81 -5.99 -10.93
N VAL A 5 -7.58 -6.66 -10.06
CA VAL A 5 -7.10 -7.86 -9.36
C VAL A 5 -6.86 -9.01 -10.34
N VAL A 6 -7.80 -9.24 -11.27
CA VAL A 6 -7.68 -10.27 -12.31
C VAL A 6 -6.59 -9.91 -13.31
N GLN A 7 -6.51 -8.64 -13.71
CA GLN A 7 -5.45 -8.14 -14.58
C GLN A 7 -4.07 -8.28 -13.93
N GLY A 8 -3.94 -7.97 -12.64
CA GLY A 8 -2.72 -8.14 -11.87
C GLY A 8 -2.27 -9.59 -11.82
N LEU A 9 -3.20 -10.53 -11.57
CA LEU A 9 -2.93 -11.96 -11.61
C LEU A 9 -2.47 -12.44 -13.00
N ALA A 10 -3.18 -12.02 -14.06
CA ALA A 10 -2.84 -12.39 -15.44
C ALA A 10 -1.49 -11.79 -15.88
N TYR A 11 -1.22 -10.54 -15.49
CA TYR A 11 0.04 -9.86 -15.79
C TYR A 11 1.20 -10.53 -15.03
N PHE A 12 0.99 -10.85 -13.76
CA PHE A 12 1.96 -11.58 -12.95
C PHE A 12 2.26 -12.96 -13.56
N ALA A 13 1.25 -13.70 -14.02
CA ALA A 13 1.44 -15.02 -14.63
C ALA A 13 2.20 -14.98 -15.96
N THR A 14 2.10 -13.88 -16.72
CA THR A 14 2.75 -13.73 -18.04
C THR A 14 4.17 -13.16 -17.97
N HIS A 15 4.57 -12.60 -16.83
CA HIS A 15 5.89 -11.98 -16.65
C HIS A 15 6.75 -12.76 -15.62
N PRO A 16 7.49 -13.80 -16.06
CA PRO A 16 8.27 -14.65 -15.16
C PRO A 16 9.40 -13.90 -14.42
N ARG A 17 9.82 -12.73 -14.93
CA ARG A 17 10.78 -11.85 -14.24
C ARG A 17 10.26 -11.39 -12.87
N LEU A 18 8.94 -11.19 -12.73
CA LEU A 18 8.32 -10.81 -11.46
C LEU A 18 8.35 -11.94 -10.43
N TRP A 19 8.31 -13.20 -10.89
CA TRP A 19 8.29 -14.37 -9.99
C TRP A 19 9.60 -14.50 -9.21
N LEU A 20 10.73 -14.15 -9.84
CA LEU A 20 12.02 -14.14 -9.16
C LEU A 20 12.07 -13.06 -8.07
N THR A 21 11.50 -11.88 -8.35
CA THR A 21 11.36 -10.78 -7.39
C THR A 21 10.46 -11.17 -6.20
N THR A 22 9.42 -11.99 -6.40
CA THR A 22 8.54 -12.49 -5.33
C THR A 22 9.05 -13.72 -4.59
N LEU A 23 9.83 -14.58 -5.24
CA LEU A 23 10.37 -15.78 -4.59
C LEU A 23 11.47 -15.42 -3.58
N CYS A 24 12.25 -14.38 -3.88
CA CYS A 24 13.30 -13.87 -2.99
C CYS A 24 12.80 -13.52 -1.57
N PRO A 25 11.77 -12.68 -1.37
CA PRO A 25 11.25 -12.39 -0.03
C PRO A 25 10.68 -13.62 0.67
N LEU A 26 10.04 -14.54 -0.07
CA LEU A 26 9.51 -15.78 0.51
C LEU A 26 10.63 -16.70 1.03
N LEU A 27 11.74 -16.80 0.30
CA LEU A 27 12.90 -17.55 0.77
C LEU A 27 13.58 -16.85 1.95
N LEU A 28 13.68 -15.52 1.91
CA LEU A 28 14.27 -14.75 3.01
C LEU A 28 13.41 -14.81 4.28
N THR A 29 12.07 -14.79 4.19
CA THR A 29 11.19 -14.99 5.36
C THR A 29 11.33 -16.39 5.93
N LEU A 30 11.47 -17.41 5.09
CA LEU A 30 11.74 -18.78 5.55
C LEU A 30 13.07 -18.87 6.29
N VAL A 31 14.15 -18.30 5.73
CA VAL A 31 15.48 -18.27 6.37
C VAL A 31 15.40 -17.55 7.71
N MET A 32 14.72 -16.40 7.77
CA MET A 32 14.57 -15.65 9.02
C MET A 32 13.73 -16.37 10.06
N ALA A 33 12.68 -17.10 9.64
CA ALA A 33 11.89 -17.92 10.56
C ALA A 33 12.71 -19.09 11.14
N ILE A 34 13.53 -19.75 10.33
CA ILE A 34 14.43 -20.82 10.81
C ILE A 34 15.50 -20.23 11.75
N ALA A 35 16.10 -19.11 11.37
CA ALA A 35 17.12 -18.44 12.17
C ALA A 35 16.57 -17.96 13.52
N SER A 36 15.38 -17.36 13.54
CA SER A 36 14.75 -16.88 14.78
C SER A 36 14.45 -18.03 15.74
N VAL A 37 13.95 -19.16 15.25
CA VAL A 37 13.75 -20.37 16.04
C VAL A 37 15.07 -20.86 16.63
N VAL A 38 16.10 -21.07 15.80
CA VAL A 38 17.38 -21.61 16.26
C VAL A 38 18.04 -20.69 17.29
N VAL A 39 18.08 -19.38 17.03
CA VAL A 39 18.74 -18.41 17.91
C VAL A 39 17.97 -18.24 19.22
N LEU A 40 16.64 -18.06 19.19
CA LEU A 40 15.87 -17.81 20.42
C LEU A 40 15.79 -19.05 21.31
N PHE A 41 15.65 -20.26 20.74
CA PHE A 41 15.69 -21.48 21.55
C PHE A 41 17.08 -21.78 22.13
N SER A 42 18.16 -21.45 21.42
CA SER A 42 19.52 -21.71 21.91
C SER A 42 20.02 -20.67 22.91
N VAL A 43 19.66 -19.41 22.74
CA VAL A 43 20.20 -18.29 23.53
C VAL A 43 19.21 -17.78 24.57
N ALA A 44 17.91 -17.70 24.25
CA ALA A 44 16.94 -17.01 25.11
C ALA A 44 16.24 -17.96 26.11
N LEU A 45 16.05 -19.24 25.75
CA LEU A 45 15.32 -20.21 26.58
C LEU A 45 15.91 -20.36 27.99
N VAL A 46 17.22 -20.62 28.09
CA VAL A 46 17.86 -20.87 29.40
C VAL A 46 17.84 -19.62 30.29
N PRO A 47 18.28 -18.43 29.82
CA PRO A 47 18.22 -17.22 30.64
C PRO A 47 16.81 -16.81 31.06
N GLN A 48 15.80 -17.04 30.21
CA GLN A 48 14.40 -16.75 30.55
C GLN A 48 13.87 -17.70 31.63
N ALA A 49 14.19 -18.99 31.54
CA ALA A 49 13.80 -19.96 32.55
C ALA A 49 14.43 -19.63 33.92
N GLU A 50 15.73 -19.29 33.94
CA GLU A 50 16.43 -18.86 35.15
C GLU A 50 15.83 -17.56 35.72
N GLY A 51 15.56 -16.57 34.87
CA GLY A 51 14.92 -15.32 35.31
C GLY A 51 13.52 -15.51 35.90
N LEU A 52 12.76 -16.50 35.43
CA LEU A 52 11.47 -16.89 36.01
C LEU A 52 11.64 -17.63 37.34
N GLU A 53 12.65 -18.49 37.47
CA GLU A 53 13.00 -19.15 38.74
C GLU A 53 13.41 -18.13 39.81
N ASP A 54 14.24 -17.15 39.45
CA ASP A 54 14.65 -16.04 40.33
C ASP A 54 13.47 -15.17 40.76
N ALA A 55 12.43 -15.05 39.92
CA ALA A 55 11.18 -14.38 40.25
C ALA A 55 10.25 -15.20 41.18
N GLY A 56 10.68 -16.39 41.61
CA GLY A 56 9.96 -17.26 42.56
C GLY A 56 9.01 -18.25 41.91
N VAL A 57 9.08 -18.47 40.60
CA VAL A 57 8.27 -19.48 39.89
C VAL A 57 8.88 -20.87 40.07
N ALA A 58 8.03 -21.89 40.27
CA ALA A 58 8.49 -23.27 40.39
C ALA A 58 9.24 -23.71 39.11
N LYS A 59 10.41 -24.35 39.27
CA LYS A 59 11.30 -24.79 38.18
C LYS A 59 10.60 -25.39 36.95
N TRP A 60 9.70 -26.35 37.16
CA TRP A 60 8.98 -26.99 36.06
C TRP A 60 8.06 -26.03 35.30
N LEU A 61 7.46 -25.06 36.02
CA LEU A 61 6.59 -24.04 35.47
C LEU A 61 7.40 -22.94 34.77
N SER A 62 8.58 -22.58 35.29
CA SER A 62 9.52 -21.64 34.65
C SER A 62 9.95 -22.11 33.28
N TRP A 63 10.30 -23.40 33.14
CA TRP A 63 10.62 -24.01 31.85
C TRP A 63 9.44 -23.96 30.86
N LEU A 64 8.24 -24.31 31.32
CA LEU A 64 7.04 -24.26 30.48
C LEU A 64 6.72 -22.83 30.01
N LEU A 65 6.76 -21.85 30.92
CA LEU A 65 6.49 -20.45 30.62
C LEU A 65 7.57 -19.85 29.70
N SER A 66 8.84 -20.21 29.90
CA SER A 66 9.92 -19.77 29.02
C SER A 66 9.74 -20.27 27.59
N VAL A 67 9.35 -21.54 27.39
CA VAL A 67 9.02 -22.03 26.04
C VAL A 67 7.91 -21.20 25.40
N MET A 68 6.85 -20.86 26.15
CA MET A 68 5.76 -20.03 25.62
C MET A 68 6.22 -18.61 25.28
N LEU A 69 7.08 -18.00 26.11
CA LEU A 69 7.67 -16.68 25.85
C LEU A 69 8.54 -16.71 24.59
N VAL A 70 9.43 -17.70 24.44
CA VAL A 70 10.25 -17.87 23.22
C VAL A 70 9.36 -18.02 21.98
N LEU A 71 8.26 -18.77 22.05
CA LEU A 71 7.32 -18.90 20.93
C LEU A 71 6.67 -17.56 20.57
N VAL A 72 6.28 -16.76 21.57
CA VAL A 72 5.74 -15.40 21.35
C VAL A 72 6.81 -14.49 20.74
N GLU A 73 8.06 -14.54 21.22
CA GLU A 73 9.17 -13.75 20.68
C GLU A 73 9.47 -14.12 19.22
N ILE A 74 9.52 -15.42 18.88
CA ILE A 74 9.68 -15.91 17.51
C ILE A 74 8.55 -15.36 16.62
N PHE A 75 7.31 -15.40 17.10
CA PHE A 75 6.16 -14.86 16.38
C PHE A 75 6.31 -13.35 16.15
N LEU A 76 6.67 -12.58 17.19
CA LEU A 76 6.86 -11.13 17.10
C LEU A 76 8.00 -10.76 16.14
N VAL A 77 9.16 -11.41 16.25
CA VAL A 77 10.31 -11.17 15.37
C VAL A 77 9.94 -11.47 13.91
N THR A 78 9.30 -12.60 13.66
CA THR A 78 8.88 -13.00 12.31
C THR A 78 7.82 -12.05 11.76
N LEU A 79 6.87 -11.61 12.59
CA LEU A 79 5.84 -10.65 12.21
C LEU A 79 6.43 -9.28 11.87
N ILE A 80 7.32 -8.74 12.70
CA ILE A 80 8.00 -7.46 12.44
C ILE A 80 8.82 -7.56 11.15
N TYR A 81 9.59 -8.64 10.99
CA TYR A 81 10.37 -8.86 9.77
C TYR A 81 9.50 -8.89 8.52
N ASN A 82 8.39 -9.64 8.55
CA ASN A 82 7.45 -9.73 7.44
C ASN A 82 6.86 -8.36 7.11
N LEU A 83 6.41 -7.60 8.11
CA LEU A 83 5.84 -6.26 7.90
C LEU A 83 6.81 -5.28 7.22
N VAL A 84 8.08 -5.29 7.60
CA VAL A 84 9.09 -4.39 7.01
C VAL A 84 9.48 -4.84 5.61
N ILE A 85 9.85 -6.12 5.47
CA ILE A 85 10.40 -6.62 4.22
C ILE A 85 9.34 -6.74 3.13
N MET A 86 8.15 -7.25 3.46
CA MET A 86 7.07 -7.41 2.50
C MET A 86 6.70 -6.06 1.86
N GLY A 87 6.60 -4.99 2.67
CA GLY A 87 6.33 -3.64 2.17
C GLY A 87 7.38 -3.18 1.15
N CYS A 88 8.67 -3.36 1.44
CA CYS A 88 9.74 -3.02 0.49
C CYS A 88 9.67 -3.81 -0.82
N TYR A 89 9.24 -5.07 -0.79
CA TYR A 89 9.11 -5.88 -2.00
C TYR A 89 7.84 -5.54 -2.80
N GLN A 90 6.74 -5.16 -2.14
CA GLN A 90 5.55 -4.64 -2.79
C GLN A 90 5.89 -3.35 -3.56
N ASP A 91 6.62 -2.43 -2.93
CA ASP A 91 7.08 -1.19 -3.57
C ASP A 91 7.95 -1.48 -4.81
N LYS A 92 8.92 -2.39 -4.69
CA LYS A 92 9.77 -2.78 -5.84
C LYS A 92 8.98 -3.37 -7.01
N ILE A 93 7.97 -4.18 -6.73
CA ILE A 93 7.11 -4.75 -7.78
C ILE A 93 6.27 -3.66 -8.42
N PHE A 94 5.74 -2.75 -7.61
CA PHE A 94 4.96 -1.61 -8.08
C PHE A 94 5.79 -0.73 -9.02
N GLU A 95 7.02 -0.36 -8.61
CA GLU A 95 7.97 0.40 -9.43
C GLU A 95 8.27 -0.32 -10.75
N GLN A 96 8.57 -1.63 -10.72
CA GLN A 96 8.85 -2.40 -11.94
C GLN A 96 7.67 -2.38 -12.92
N VAL A 97 6.44 -2.47 -12.44
CA VAL A 97 5.24 -2.42 -13.29
C VAL A 97 5.03 -1.01 -13.85
N MET A 98 5.23 0.04 -13.06
CA MET A 98 5.17 1.43 -13.53
C MET A 98 6.21 1.73 -14.61
N VAL A 99 7.45 1.27 -14.44
CA VAL A 99 8.50 1.35 -15.49
C VAL A 99 8.06 0.61 -16.75
N ALA A 100 7.52 -0.61 -16.62
CA ALA A 100 7.07 -1.40 -17.75
C ALA A 100 5.89 -0.75 -18.51
N ARG A 101 5.09 0.07 -17.83
CA ARG A 101 4.02 0.88 -18.42
C ARG A 101 4.47 2.25 -18.98
N GLY A 102 5.76 2.57 -18.90
CA GLY A 102 6.33 3.79 -19.48
C GLY A 102 6.30 5.01 -18.55
N PHE A 103 6.10 4.81 -17.25
CA PHE A 103 6.11 5.86 -16.23
C PHE A 103 7.45 5.98 -15.49
N LYS A 104 8.56 5.70 -16.19
CA LYS A 104 9.92 5.72 -15.59
C LYS A 104 10.30 7.08 -15.02
N ASP A 105 9.95 8.16 -15.73
CA ASP A 105 10.33 9.52 -15.35
C ASP A 105 9.75 9.95 -13.99
N MET A 106 8.59 9.40 -13.61
CA MET A 106 7.97 9.67 -12.30
C MET A 106 8.73 9.04 -11.13
N LEU A 107 9.57 8.04 -11.41
CA LEU A 107 10.29 7.28 -10.39
C LEU A 107 11.68 7.87 -10.11
N GLU A 108 12.33 8.42 -11.16
CA GLU A 108 13.70 8.94 -11.08
C GLU A 108 13.83 10.16 -10.17
N ASP A 109 12.76 10.97 -10.05
CA ASP A 109 12.71 12.12 -9.15
C ASP A 109 12.69 11.71 -7.65
N GLU A 110 12.24 10.48 -7.34
CA GLU A 110 11.99 10.05 -5.96
C GLU A 110 13.01 9.04 -5.41
N GLU A 111 13.69 8.29 -6.28
CA GLU A 111 14.78 7.35 -5.92
C GLU A 111 15.90 8.02 -5.10
N ARG A 112 16.08 9.34 -5.23
CA ARG A 112 17.15 10.10 -4.55
C ARG A 112 16.96 10.31 -3.05
N HIS A 113 15.76 10.13 -2.47
CA HIS A 113 15.51 10.52 -1.07
C HIS A 113 14.96 9.44 -0.13
N ALA A 114 14.42 8.31 -0.62
CA ALA A 114 13.42 7.59 0.18
C ALA A 114 13.81 6.20 0.71
N SER A 115 14.83 5.48 0.21
CA SER A 115 14.92 4.02 0.49
C SER A 115 15.08 3.66 1.99
N CYS A 116 15.89 4.40 2.75
CA CYS A 116 16.06 4.16 4.19
C CYS A 116 14.97 4.86 5.04
N ALA A 117 14.54 6.06 4.63
CA ALA A 117 13.48 6.81 5.31
C ALA A 117 12.09 6.14 5.17
N ARG A 118 11.80 5.47 4.04
CA ARG A 118 10.56 4.73 3.76
C ARG A 118 10.45 3.47 4.61
N ALA A 119 11.54 2.71 4.77
CA ALA A 119 11.60 1.59 5.70
C ALA A 119 11.40 2.03 7.17
N CYS A 120 12.03 3.13 7.58
CA CYS A 120 11.89 3.68 8.94
C CYS A 120 10.49 4.31 9.18
N ARG A 121 9.89 4.94 8.17
CA ARG A 121 8.53 5.51 8.21
C ARG A 121 7.46 4.43 8.20
N SER A 122 7.71 3.30 7.54
CA SER A 122 6.85 2.11 7.61
C SER A 122 6.85 1.52 9.02
N CYS A 123 8.01 1.51 9.70
CA CYS A 123 8.14 1.07 11.09
C CYS A 123 7.46 2.02 12.12
N CYS A 124 7.40 3.32 11.83
CA CYS A 124 6.85 4.35 12.74
C CYS A 124 5.46 4.89 12.35
N ARG A 125 4.81 4.38 11.29
CA ARG A 125 3.50 4.89 10.87
C ARG A 125 2.38 4.36 11.76
N VAL A 126 1.44 5.27 12.01
CA VAL A 126 0.07 5.15 12.52
C VAL A 126 -0.73 3.90 12.04
N SER A 127 -0.22 3.16 11.05
CA SER A 127 -0.70 1.88 10.54
C SER A 127 -0.78 0.77 11.59
N LEU A 128 0.20 0.62 12.50
CA LEU A 128 0.20 -0.50 13.46
C LEU A 128 -0.89 -0.37 14.51
N TRP A 129 -1.09 0.83 15.07
CA TRP A 129 -2.16 1.09 16.03
C TRP A 129 -3.54 1.04 15.38
N LEU A 130 -3.70 1.59 14.17
CA LEU A 130 -4.96 1.50 13.43
C LEU A 130 -5.27 0.04 13.07
N ARG A 131 -4.30 -0.73 12.59
CA ARG A 131 -4.44 -2.16 12.31
C ARG A 131 -4.74 -2.97 13.57
N LEU A 132 -4.12 -2.65 14.70
CA LEU A 132 -4.36 -3.34 15.97
C LEU A 132 -5.78 -3.05 16.51
N VAL A 133 -6.18 -1.78 16.50
CA VAL A 133 -7.55 -1.38 16.89
C VAL A 133 -8.57 -2.02 15.96
N LEU A 134 -8.32 -2.00 14.66
CA LEU A 134 -9.21 -2.56 13.66
C LEU A 134 -9.26 -4.09 13.72
N LEU A 135 -8.15 -4.76 14.02
CA LEU A 135 -8.07 -6.20 14.32
C LEU A 135 -8.93 -6.53 15.54
N ILE A 136 -8.82 -5.76 16.64
CA ILE A 136 -9.61 -5.98 17.86
C ILE A 136 -11.11 -5.78 17.58
N VAL A 137 -11.48 -4.75 16.82
CA VAL A 137 -12.87 -4.45 16.47
C VAL A 137 -13.46 -5.49 15.51
N THR A 138 -12.63 -6.07 14.63
CA THR A 138 -13.08 -7.04 13.61
C THR A 138 -12.92 -8.51 14.04
N LEU A 139 -12.25 -8.77 15.17
CA LEU A 139 -12.08 -10.10 15.76
C LEU A 139 -13.42 -10.83 16.00
N PRO A 140 -14.47 -10.19 16.56
CA PRO A 140 -15.79 -10.82 16.71
C PRO A 140 -16.42 -11.20 15.37
N LEU A 141 -16.08 -10.48 14.30
CA LEU A 141 -16.61 -10.70 12.96
C LEU A 141 -15.99 -11.94 12.30
N ASN A 142 -14.71 -12.22 12.57
CA ASN A 142 -14.02 -13.42 12.08
C ASN A 142 -14.51 -14.73 12.71
N LEU A 143 -15.38 -14.67 13.73
CA LEU A 143 -15.96 -15.87 14.36
C LEU A 143 -16.99 -16.58 13.46
N LEU A 144 -17.52 -15.90 12.45
CA LEU A 144 -18.38 -16.47 11.41
C LEU A 144 -17.58 -16.68 10.11
N PRO A 145 -17.13 -17.91 9.80
CA PRO A 145 -16.38 -18.17 8.58
C PRO A 145 -17.21 -17.76 7.36
N ILE A 146 -16.55 -17.19 6.35
CA ILE A 146 -17.12 -16.72 5.08
C ILE A 146 -17.91 -15.40 5.23
N VAL A 147 -18.96 -15.34 6.05
CA VAL A 147 -19.78 -14.11 6.18
C VAL A 147 -18.97 -12.98 6.82
N GLY A 148 -18.21 -13.30 7.88
CA GLY A 148 -17.30 -12.35 8.53
C GLY A 148 -16.24 -11.81 7.57
N SER A 149 -15.66 -12.69 6.76
CA SER A 149 -14.64 -12.35 5.76
C SER A 149 -15.17 -11.41 4.68
N VAL A 150 -16.39 -11.65 4.19
CA VAL A 150 -17.03 -10.78 3.17
C VAL A 150 -17.35 -9.40 3.75
N ILE A 151 -17.92 -9.32 4.95
CA ILE A 151 -18.22 -8.04 5.59
C ILE A 151 -16.91 -7.29 5.90
N TYR A 152 -15.89 -8.00 6.38
CA TYR A 152 -14.57 -7.42 6.62
C TYR A 152 -13.96 -6.84 5.34
N ALA A 153 -14.00 -7.58 4.23
CA ALA A 153 -13.52 -7.12 2.93
C ALA A 153 -14.30 -5.89 2.43
N TRP A 154 -15.60 -5.85 2.66
CA TRP A 154 -16.43 -4.71 2.30
C TRP A 154 -16.08 -3.45 3.11
N LEU A 155 -15.87 -3.60 4.42
CA LEU A 155 -15.53 -2.48 5.31
C LEU A 155 -14.09 -1.98 5.09
N ASN A 156 -13.15 -2.89 4.85
CA ASN A 156 -11.72 -2.58 4.82
C ASN A 156 -11.12 -2.48 3.43
N GLY A 157 -11.85 -2.88 2.38
CA GLY A 157 -11.33 -2.87 1.01
C GLY A 157 -10.79 -1.50 0.61
N THR A 158 -11.52 -0.41 0.89
CA THR A 158 -11.05 0.94 0.56
C THR A 158 -9.72 1.29 1.26
N ILE A 159 -9.54 0.85 2.51
CA ILE A 159 -8.31 1.10 3.28
C ILE A 159 -7.16 0.29 2.69
N LEU A 160 -7.39 -0.97 2.32
CA LEU A 160 -6.38 -1.81 1.67
C LEU A 160 -5.96 -1.24 0.31
N ALA A 161 -6.91 -0.77 -0.49
CA ALA A 161 -6.63 -0.13 -1.78
C ALA A 161 -5.82 1.16 -1.62
N TRP A 162 -6.11 1.97 -0.59
CA TRP A 162 -5.28 3.12 -0.25
C TRP A 162 -3.86 2.67 0.08
N GLU A 163 -3.71 1.64 0.91
CA GLU A 163 -2.39 1.14 1.29
C GLU A 163 -1.55 0.72 0.09
N TYR A 164 -2.14 0.00 -0.86
CA TYR A 164 -1.49 -0.37 -2.12
C TYR A 164 -1.09 0.81 -3.01
N HIS A 165 -1.72 1.98 -2.85
CA HIS A 165 -1.43 3.20 -3.62
C HIS A 165 -0.59 4.22 -2.86
N LEU A 166 -0.08 3.90 -1.68
CA LEU A 166 0.74 4.85 -0.91
C LEU A 166 1.97 5.31 -1.69
N LEU A 167 2.63 4.39 -2.38
CA LEU A 167 3.78 4.69 -3.22
C LEU A 167 3.42 5.57 -4.43
N TYR A 168 2.27 5.30 -5.06
CA TYR A 168 1.72 6.16 -6.12
C TYR A 168 1.49 7.61 -5.63
N PHE A 169 0.92 7.75 -4.44
CA PHE A 169 0.73 9.07 -3.83
C PHE A 169 2.03 9.74 -3.39
N GLU A 170 3.07 8.95 -3.10
CA GLU A 170 4.42 9.43 -2.85
C GLU A 170 4.98 10.06 -4.13
N PHE A 171 4.90 9.36 -5.28
CA PHE A 171 5.29 9.87 -6.61
C PHE A 171 4.60 11.18 -7.00
N LYS A 172 3.34 11.35 -6.59
CA LYS A 172 2.57 12.59 -6.80
C LYS A 172 2.83 13.67 -5.75
N ASN A 173 3.64 13.41 -4.74
CA ASN A 173 3.88 14.27 -3.58
C ASN A 173 2.58 14.69 -2.86
N PHE A 174 1.58 13.80 -2.81
CA PHE A 174 0.30 14.09 -2.18
C PHE A 174 0.39 14.05 -0.65
N SER A 175 -0.07 15.12 -0.01
CA SER A 175 -0.35 15.15 1.44
C SER A 175 -1.51 14.22 1.81
N TYR A 176 -1.60 13.83 3.08
CA TYR A 176 -2.68 12.95 3.57
C TYR A 176 -4.09 13.50 3.27
N GLY A 177 -4.27 14.83 3.31
CA GLY A 177 -5.54 15.47 2.95
C GLY A 177 -5.89 15.30 1.48
N GLN A 178 -4.90 15.46 0.59
CA GLN A 178 -5.06 15.25 -0.86
C GLN A 178 -5.33 13.78 -1.20
N GLN A 179 -4.63 12.85 -0.55
CA GLN A 179 -4.89 11.42 -0.70
C GLN A 179 -6.34 11.07 -0.34
N LYS A 180 -6.83 11.57 0.80
CA LYS A 180 -8.22 11.34 1.23
C LYS A 180 -9.24 11.91 0.23
N ALA A 181 -8.98 13.11 -0.31
CA ALA A 181 -9.85 13.71 -1.31
C ALA A 181 -9.87 12.89 -2.60
N PHE A 182 -8.69 12.49 -3.11
CA PHE A 182 -8.56 11.66 -4.31
C PHE A 182 -9.28 10.32 -4.19
N ILE A 183 -9.15 9.65 -3.05
CA ILE A 183 -9.81 8.37 -2.79
C ILE A 183 -11.32 8.54 -2.66
N ASN A 184 -11.79 9.64 -2.06
CA ASN A 184 -13.22 9.92 -1.98
C ASN A 184 -13.84 10.15 -3.37
N GLU A 185 -13.11 10.80 -4.27
CA GLU A 185 -13.53 10.98 -5.68
C GLU A 185 -13.60 9.64 -6.41
N HIS A 186 -12.65 8.74 -6.15
CA HIS A 186 -12.55 7.41 -6.80
C HIS A 186 -13.08 6.27 -5.92
N LYS A 187 -13.96 6.58 -4.95
CA LYS A 187 -14.33 5.64 -3.85
C LYS A 187 -14.83 4.29 -4.36
N VAL A 188 -15.64 4.28 -5.42
CA VAL A 188 -16.20 3.06 -5.98
C VAL A 188 -15.09 2.17 -6.55
N GLN A 189 -14.13 2.75 -7.27
CA GLN A 189 -13.01 2.01 -7.87
C GLN A 189 -12.11 1.42 -6.76
N TYR A 190 -11.68 2.26 -5.80
CA TYR A 190 -10.85 1.83 -4.67
C TYR A 190 -11.54 0.78 -3.79
N SER A 191 -12.81 0.97 -3.45
CA SER A 191 -13.56 0.02 -2.64
C SER A 191 -13.72 -1.33 -3.36
N SER A 192 -13.99 -1.32 -4.67
CA SER A 192 -14.17 -2.56 -5.43
C SER A 192 -12.85 -3.32 -5.63
N PHE A 193 -11.75 -2.60 -5.92
CA PHE A 193 -10.42 -3.19 -6.06
C PHE A 193 -9.97 -3.80 -4.74
N GLY A 194 -10.04 -3.02 -3.66
CA GLY A 194 -9.57 -3.46 -2.36
C GLY A 194 -10.42 -4.58 -1.78
N MET A 195 -11.74 -4.60 -2.02
CA MET A 195 -12.58 -5.73 -1.59
C MET A 195 -12.15 -7.04 -2.27
N GLN A 196 -11.93 -7.01 -3.59
CA GLN A 196 -11.47 -8.18 -4.34
C GLN A 196 -10.06 -8.63 -3.89
N ALA A 197 -9.15 -7.68 -3.73
CA ALA A 197 -7.78 -7.92 -3.29
C ALA A 197 -7.76 -8.62 -1.92
N LEU A 198 -8.53 -8.08 -0.98
CA LEU A 198 -8.63 -8.59 0.38
C LEU A 198 -9.21 -10.01 0.41
N LEU A 199 -10.25 -10.28 -0.40
CA LEU A 199 -10.83 -11.62 -0.50
C LEU A 199 -9.82 -12.65 -1.02
N MET A 200 -8.93 -12.28 -1.96
CA MET A 200 -7.88 -13.18 -2.43
C MET A 200 -6.80 -13.41 -1.37
N GLU A 201 -6.43 -12.37 -0.62
CA GLU A 201 -5.45 -12.48 0.47
C GLU A 201 -5.94 -13.32 1.64
N MET A 202 -7.26 -13.39 1.84
CA MET A 202 -7.88 -14.23 2.86
C MET A 202 -7.84 -15.74 2.55
N ILE A 203 -7.46 -16.14 1.34
CA ILE A 203 -7.39 -17.56 0.98
C ILE A 203 -6.20 -18.20 1.72
N PRO A 204 -6.43 -19.15 2.64
CA PRO A 204 -5.35 -19.74 3.41
C PRO A 204 -4.37 -20.49 2.51
N GLY A 205 -3.08 -20.43 2.84
CA GLY A 205 -2.00 -21.11 2.11
C GLY A 205 -1.50 -20.36 0.87
N VAL A 206 -2.37 -19.67 0.12
CA VAL A 206 -2.00 -18.96 -1.12
C VAL A 206 -2.16 -17.43 -1.03
N GLY A 207 -2.81 -16.91 0.01
CA GLY A 207 -3.06 -15.48 0.22
C GLY A 207 -1.81 -14.60 0.15
N SER A 208 -0.67 -15.10 0.64
CA SER A 208 0.61 -14.39 0.56
C SER A 208 1.09 -14.16 -0.87
N LEU A 209 0.77 -15.05 -1.80
CA LEU A 209 1.06 -14.86 -3.22
C LEU A 209 0.17 -13.77 -3.82
N PHE A 210 -1.10 -13.74 -3.39
CA PHE A 210 -2.04 -12.73 -3.86
C PHE A 210 -1.66 -11.31 -3.43
N VAL A 211 -0.97 -11.12 -2.31
CA VAL A 211 -0.41 -9.81 -1.93
C VAL A 211 0.48 -9.23 -3.04
N PHE A 212 1.29 -10.07 -3.69
CA PHE A 212 2.15 -9.62 -4.80
C PHE A 212 1.37 -9.38 -6.08
N THR A 213 0.42 -10.25 -6.42
CA THR A 213 -0.43 -10.04 -7.62
C THR A 213 -1.33 -8.82 -7.47
N ASN A 214 -1.78 -8.54 -6.24
CA ASN A 214 -2.55 -7.34 -5.90
C ASN A 214 -1.67 -6.09 -5.98
N ALA A 215 -0.39 -6.15 -5.57
CA ALA A 215 0.56 -5.05 -5.78
C ALA A 215 0.77 -4.76 -7.29
N VAL A 216 0.87 -5.80 -8.12
CA VAL A 216 0.89 -5.63 -9.60
C VAL A 216 -0.42 -4.99 -10.08
N GLY A 217 -1.57 -5.49 -9.62
CA GLY A 217 -2.88 -4.95 -9.98
C GLY A 217 -3.05 -3.48 -9.57
N ALA A 218 -2.53 -3.10 -8.41
CA ALA A 218 -2.49 -1.73 -7.94
C ALA A 218 -1.60 -0.84 -8.84
N ALA A 219 -0.43 -1.33 -9.24
CA ALA A 219 0.43 -0.59 -10.17
C ALA A 219 -0.22 -0.41 -11.54
N LEU A 220 -0.94 -1.44 -12.04
CA LEU A 220 -1.73 -1.33 -13.26
C LEU A 220 -2.88 -0.33 -13.11
N PHE A 221 -3.53 -0.30 -11.95
CA PHE A 221 -4.58 0.66 -11.65
C PHE A 221 -4.02 2.09 -11.64
N ALA A 222 -2.90 2.33 -10.95
CA ALA A 222 -2.21 3.61 -10.95
C ALA A 222 -1.79 4.05 -12.36
N ALA A 223 -1.20 3.15 -13.15
CA ALA A 223 -0.82 3.45 -14.53
C ALA A 223 -2.03 3.89 -15.39
N HIS A 224 -3.18 3.22 -15.26
CA HIS A 224 -4.39 3.63 -15.99
C HIS A 224 -4.94 4.98 -15.51
N LEU A 225 -4.86 5.30 -14.21
CA LEU A 225 -5.25 6.63 -13.71
C LEU A 225 -4.39 7.73 -14.35
N GLU A 226 -3.08 7.50 -14.48
CA GLU A 226 -2.19 8.44 -15.18
C GLU A 226 -2.51 8.59 -16.67
N GLU A 227 -2.81 7.46 -17.35
CA GLU A 227 -3.22 7.46 -18.76
C GLU A 227 -4.49 8.32 -18.93
N GLU A 228 -5.51 8.13 -18.08
CA GLU A 228 -6.74 8.92 -18.09
C GLU A 228 -6.48 10.42 -17.78
N GLU A 229 -5.61 10.74 -16.82
CA GLU A 229 -5.22 12.12 -16.52
C GLU A 229 -4.52 12.80 -17.70
N ARG A 230 -3.58 12.10 -18.36
CA ARG A 230 -2.88 12.60 -19.55
C ARG A 230 -3.82 12.83 -20.72
N GLU A 231 -4.76 11.92 -20.96
CA GLU A 231 -5.78 12.06 -22.00
C GLU A 231 -6.70 13.26 -21.74
N ARG A 232 -7.17 13.44 -20.51
CA ARG A 232 -7.99 14.60 -20.12
C ARG A 232 -7.22 15.92 -20.30
N GLY A 233 -5.95 15.95 -19.92
CA GLY A 233 -5.07 17.10 -20.14
C GLY A 233 -4.88 17.43 -21.62
N ALA A 234 -4.68 16.40 -22.46
CA ALA A 234 -4.53 16.57 -23.91
C ALA A 234 -5.81 17.09 -24.57
N LEU A 235 -6.98 16.62 -24.15
CA LEU A 235 -8.27 17.12 -24.64
C LEU A 235 -8.52 18.57 -24.25
N GLN A 236 -8.19 18.96 -23.02
CA GLN A 236 -8.31 20.34 -22.56
C GLN A 236 -7.31 21.28 -23.25
N GLY A 237 -6.07 20.83 -23.47
CA GLY A 237 -5.06 21.56 -24.23
C GLY A 237 -5.41 21.69 -25.72
N GLY A 238 -6.00 20.66 -26.33
CA GLY A 238 -6.49 20.67 -27.71
C GLY A 238 -7.67 21.62 -27.92
N LEU A 239 -8.57 21.73 -26.94
CA LEU A 239 -9.66 22.71 -26.93
C LEU A 239 -9.16 24.16 -26.82
N GLN A 240 -8.04 24.41 -26.13
CA GLN A 240 -7.40 25.73 -26.08
C GLN A 240 -6.64 26.06 -27.37
N ALA A 241 -6.01 25.07 -28.02
CA ALA A 241 -5.28 25.28 -29.28
C ALA A 241 -6.20 25.34 -30.53
N GLY A 242 -7.41 24.78 -30.46
CA GLY A 242 -8.40 24.74 -31.56
C GLY A 242 -9.42 25.87 -31.55
N GLY A 243 -9.25 26.90 -30.71
CA GLY A 243 -10.13 28.06 -30.65
C GLY A 243 -10.03 28.91 -31.91
N VAL A 244 -10.82 28.60 -32.94
CA VAL A 244 -11.16 29.53 -34.02
C VAL A 244 -11.83 30.74 -33.37
N GLN A 245 -11.10 31.85 -33.35
CA GLN A 245 -11.57 33.14 -32.90
C GLN A 245 -12.74 33.56 -33.81
N PRO A 246 -13.99 33.70 -33.32
CA PRO A 246 -15.06 34.21 -34.15
C PRO A 246 -14.77 35.68 -34.46
N SER A 247 -14.56 35.99 -35.73
CA SER A 247 -14.46 37.36 -36.23
C SER A 247 -15.83 38.01 -36.13
N TRP A 248 -16.10 38.70 -35.02
CA TRP A 248 -17.23 39.62 -34.93
C TRP A 248 -16.75 41.01 -35.32
N ASP A 249 -17.19 41.47 -36.48
CA ASP A 249 -17.01 42.82 -36.98
C ASP A 249 -17.43 43.85 -35.91
N GLN A 250 -16.56 44.83 -35.72
CA GLN A 250 -16.79 46.00 -34.88
C GLN A 250 -17.96 46.83 -35.43
N HIS A 251 -19.05 46.93 -34.67
CA HIS A 251 -19.74 48.21 -34.55
C HIS A 251 -20.62 48.34 -33.29
N ASN A 252 -20.45 49.49 -32.63
CA ASN A 252 -21.34 50.16 -31.69
C ASN A 252 -21.43 49.68 -30.23
N SER A 253 -20.59 50.32 -29.41
CA SER A 253 -21.00 51.18 -28.27
C SER A 253 -22.37 50.92 -27.64
N ASP A 254 -22.40 50.43 -26.40
CA ASP A 254 -22.66 51.27 -25.21
C ASP A 254 -22.77 50.44 -23.92
N ALA A 255 -22.36 51.09 -22.82
CA ALA A 255 -22.78 50.86 -21.43
C ALA A 255 -22.16 49.68 -20.62
N ASN A 256 -21.03 50.02 -19.97
CA ASN A 256 -20.68 49.78 -18.57
C ASN A 256 -21.74 49.13 -17.65
N ALA A 257 -21.32 48.15 -16.83
CA ALA A 257 -21.73 48.04 -15.41
C ALA A 257 -21.08 46.83 -14.67
N TYR A 258 -20.10 47.13 -13.81
CA TYR A 258 -19.61 46.35 -12.63
C TYR A 258 -18.95 44.97 -12.91
N GLY A 259 -17.78 44.58 -12.39
CA GLY A 259 -16.99 45.06 -11.27
C GLY A 259 -16.49 43.84 -10.47
N ASN A 260 -15.20 43.85 -10.10
CA ASN A 260 -14.46 42.93 -9.23
C ASN A 260 -13.96 41.64 -9.91
N GLY A 261 -12.66 41.32 -9.97
CA GLY A 261 -11.51 41.84 -9.23
C GLY A 261 -10.73 40.66 -8.65
N TYR A 262 -9.74 40.15 -9.39
CA TYR A 262 -8.60 39.39 -8.84
C TYR A 262 -7.38 39.67 -9.72
N ALA A 263 -6.46 40.46 -9.17
CA ALA A 263 -5.12 40.66 -9.71
C ALA A 263 -4.16 39.74 -8.93
N PRO A 264 -3.25 39.00 -9.59
CA PRO A 264 -2.09 38.40 -8.94
C PRO A 264 -0.95 39.43 -8.89
N SER A 265 -0.44 39.70 -7.69
CA SER A 265 0.80 40.46 -7.52
C SER A 265 1.98 39.59 -7.95
N GLY A 266 2.75 40.09 -8.91
CA GLY A 266 3.97 39.47 -9.41
C GLY A 266 5.17 39.60 -8.47
N GLY A 267 6.13 38.69 -8.67
CA GLY A 267 7.47 39.00 -9.19
C GLY A 267 8.39 40.01 -8.49
N ILE A 268 9.50 39.46 -7.97
CA ILE A 268 10.90 39.89 -8.09
C ILE A 268 11.27 41.30 -7.59
N VAL A 269 12.01 41.35 -6.47
CA VAL A 269 13.40 41.87 -6.38
C VAL A 269 14.17 41.01 -5.38
#